data_AF-A0A962NDZ8-F1
#
_entry.id   AF-A0A962NDZ8-F1
#
_cell.length_a   1.000
_cell.length_b   1.000
_cell.length_c   1.000
_cell.angle_alpha   90.00
_cell.angle_beta   90.00
_cell.angle_gamma   90.00
#
_symmetry.space_group_name_H-M   'P 1'
#
loop_
_entity.id
_entity.type
_entity.pdbx_description
1 polymer ?
#
loop_
_entity_poly.entity_id
_entity_poly.type
_entity_poly.pdbx_seq_one_letter_code
_entity_poly.pdbx_strand_id
1 'polypeptide(L)'
;YRKADITPRQKIMLDFALKVSQQAHAIEDGDFATLHAQGFSDEDIWDIAAVSAFFGLSNRMANLMNSRPNDEFYLLGRVPKA
;
A
#
# COMPACT_ATOMS: atom_id res chain seq x y z
N TYR A 1 2.98 -8.48 -3.31
CA TYR A 1 1.61 -8.96 -3.06
C TYR A 1 1.11 -10.01 -4.07
N ARG A 2 1.61 -10.07 -5.31
CA ARG A 2 1.12 -11.04 -6.33
C ARG A 2 1.24 -12.52 -5.96
N LYS A 3 2.17 -12.88 -5.06
CA LYS A 3 2.38 -14.24 -4.54
C LYS A 3 1.87 -14.43 -3.09
N ALA A 4 1.20 -13.43 -2.53
CA ALA A 4 0.74 -13.48 -1.14
C ALA A 4 -0.64 -14.14 -1.05
N ASP A 5 -0.89 -14.83 0.07
CA ASP A 5 -2.17 -15.45 0.40
C ASP A 5 -3.17 -14.40 0.92
N ILE A 6 -3.63 -13.54 0.00
CA ILE A 6 -4.54 -12.43 0.25
C ILE A 6 -5.76 -12.48 -0.68
N THR A 7 -6.86 -11.88 -0.25
CA THR A 7 -8.13 -11.90 -0.98
C THR A 7 -8.06 -11.11 -2.29
N PRO A 8 -8.96 -11.36 -3.26
CA PRO A 8 -9.05 -10.55 -4.48
C PRO A 8 -9.23 -9.05 -4.18
N ARG A 9 -10.08 -8.71 -3.21
CA ARG A 9 -10.29 -7.33 -2.75
C ARG A 9 -8.98 -6.68 -2.30
N GLN A 10 -8.16 -7.39 -1.51
CA GLN A 10 -6.86 -6.89 -1.06
C GLN A 10 -5.86 -6.74 -2.21
N LYS A 11 -5.92 -7.60 -3.24
CA LYS A 11 -5.06 -7.46 -4.43
C LYS A 11 -5.39 -6.18 -5.20
N ILE A 12 -6.67 -5.91 -5.43
CA ILE A 12 -7.14 -4.69 -6.12
C ILE A 12 -6.74 -3.42 -5.35
N MET A 13 -6.87 -3.43 -4.02
CA MET A 13 -6.35 -2.35 -3.17
C MET A 13 -4.85 -2.09 -3.42
N LEU A 14 -4.05 -3.14 -3.50
CA LEU A 14 -2.60 -3.04 -3.70
C LEU A 14 -2.22 -2.69 -5.14
N ASP A 15 -3.02 -3.06 -6.14
CA ASP A 15 -2.87 -2.61 -7.52
C ASP A 15 -3.03 -1.09 -7.59
N PHE A 16 -4.08 -0.54 -6.96
CA PHE A 16 -4.28 0.91 -6.89
C PHE A 16 -3.18 1.63 -6.10
N ALA A 17 -2.79 1.10 -4.94
CA ALA A 17 -1.68 1.64 -4.15
C ALA A 17 -0.36 1.70 -4.93
N LEU A 18 -0.07 0.67 -5.75
CA LEU A 18 1.09 0.69 -6.66
C LEU A 18 0.96 1.77 -7.73
N LYS A 19 -0.23 1.95 -8.34
CA LYS A 19 -0.46 3.00 -9.33
C LYS A 19 -0.28 4.39 -8.71
N VAL A 20 -0.80 4.64 -7.51
CA VAL A 20 -0.55 5.87 -6.74
C VAL A 20 0.95 6.07 -6.51
N SER A 21 1.68 5.02 -6.15
CA SER A 21 3.12 5.13 -5.85
C SER A 21 3.99 5.43 -7.09
N GLN A 22 3.65 4.87 -8.26
CA GLN A 22 4.51 4.89 -9.45
C GLN A 22 4.03 5.82 -10.56
N GLN A 23 2.72 6.01 -10.68
CA GLN A 23 2.06 6.62 -11.84
C GLN A 23 0.83 7.44 -11.42
N ALA A 24 0.91 8.17 -10.30
CA ALA A 24 -0.21 8.97 -9.79
C ALA A 24 -0.83 9.93 -10.83
N HIS A 25 -0.03 10.45 -11.75
CA HIS A 25 -0.46 11.34 -12.83
C HIS A 25 -1.37 10.66 -13.88
N ALA A 26 -1.39 9.32 -13.92
CA ALA A 26 -2.19 8.52 -14.84
C ALA A 26 -3.44 7.90 -14.18
N ILE A 27 -3.77 8.33 -12.95
CA ILE A 27 -5.01 7.93 -12.27
C ILE A 27 -6.19 8.55 -13.01
N GLU A 28 -7.22 7.74 -13.24
CA GLU A 28 -8.44 8.12 -13.96
C GLU A 28 -9.68 7.48 -13.32
N ASP A 29 -10.88 7.93 -13.72
CA ASP A 29 -12.17 7.49 -13.14
C ASP A 29 -12.37 5.97 -13.18
N GLY A 30 -11.77 5.28 -14.16
CA GLY A 30 -11.82 3.82 -14.28
C GLY A 30 -11.14 3.07 -13.12
N ASP A 31 -10.13 3.68 -12.49
CA ASP A 31 -9.49 3.09 -11.31
C ASP A 31 -10.45 3.07 -10.11
N PHE A 32 -11.16 4.18 -9.89
CA PHE A 32 -12.17 4.30 -8.83
C PHE A 32 -13.32 3.33 -9.06
N ALA A 33 -13.82 3.23 -10.30
CA ALA A 33 -14.87 2.27 -10.65
C ALA A 33 -14.48 0.81 -10.32
N THR A 34 -13.22 0.44 -10.57
CA THR A 34 -12.69 -0.90 -10.26
C THR A 34 -12.68 -1.16 -8.75
N LEU A 35 -12.34 -0.15 -7.94
CA LEU A 35 -12.34 -0.24 -6.48
C LEU A 35 -13.78 -0.30 -5.92
N HIS A 36 -14.69 0.54 -6.40
CA HIS A 36 -16.09 0.50 -6.00
C HIS A 36 -16.76 -0.84 -6.31
N ALA A 37 -16.41 -1.47 -7.44
CA ALA A 37 -16.90 -2.81 -7.79
C ALA A 37 -16.46 -3.90 -6.78
N GLN A 38 -15.40 -3.66 -5.99
CA GLN A 38 -14.98 -4.52 -4.88
C GLN A 38 -15.58 -4.09 -3.53
N GLY A 39 -16.42 -3.05 -3.52
CA GLY A 39 -17.09 -2.50 -2.34
C GLY A 39 -16.23 -1.57 -1.49
N PHE A 40 -15.22 -0.92 -2.07
CA PHE A 40 -14.52 0.18 -1.40
C PHE A 40 -15.35 1.47 -1.47
N SER A 41 -15.44 2.19 -0.36
CA SER A 41 -16.01 3.53 -0.30
C SER A 41 -15.01 4.58 -0.83
N ASP A 42 -15.48 5.80 -1.10
CA ASP A 42 -14.57 6.91 -1.44
C ASP A 42 -13.56 7.20 -0.32
N GLU A 43 -13.99 7.06 0.94
CA GLU A 43 -13.14 7.21 2.12
C GLU A 43 -12.05 6.13 2.17
N ASP A 44 -12.41 4.86 1.88
CA ASP A 44 -11.41 3.78 1.80
C ASP A 44 -10.37 4.08 0.71
N ILE A 45 -10.81 4.56 -0.46
CA ILE A 45 -9.93 4.86 -1.59
C ILE A 45 -9.01 6.03 -1.25
N TRP A 46 -9.54 7.05 -0.59
CA TRP A 46 -8.76 8.16 -0.06
C TRP A 46 -7.69 7.67 0.93
N ASP A 47 -8.05 6.79 1.87
CA ASP A 47 -7.11 6.23 2.84
C ASP A 47 -6.00 5.42 2.16
N ILE A 48 -6.34 4.59 1.16
CA ILE A 48 -5.36 3.83 0.38
C ILE A 48 -4.37 4.78 -0.31
N ALA A 49 -4.88 5.84 -0.94
CA ALA A 49 -4.05 6.83 -1.62
C ALA A 49 -3.16 7.61 -0.64
N ALA A 50 -3.72 8.05 0.48
CA ALA A 50 -3.03 8.82 1.52
C ALA A 50 -1.90 8.01 2.16
N VAL A 51 -2.15 6.76 2.54
CA VAL A 51 -1.12 5.85 3.08
C VAL A 51 -0.03 5.63 2.05
N SER A 52 -0.40 5.37 0.79
CA SER A 52 0.58 5.16 -0.30
C SER A 52 1.47 6.39 -0.53
N ALA A 53 0.88 7.60 -0.52
CA ALA A 53 1.60 8.85 -0.69
C ALA A 53 2.53 9.14 0.50
N PHE A 54 2.03 8.99 1.73
CA PHE A 54 2.78 9.25 2.96
C PHE A 54 4.00 8.32 3.07
N PHE A 55 3.82 7.02 2.83
CA PHE A 55 4.95 6.10 2.82
C PHE A 55 5.88 6.34 1.63
N GLY A 56 5.39 6.89 0.52
CA GLY A 56 6.23 7.41 -0.56
C GLY A 56 7.19 8.50 -0.08
N LEU A 57 6.72 9.46 0.74
CA LEU A 57 7.58 10.46 1.38
C LEU A 57 8.55 9.82 2.36
N SER A 58 8.04 8.96 3.26
CA SER A 58 8.84 8.28 4.28
C SER A 58 9.99 7.47 3.66
N ASN A 59 9.70 6.69 2.60
CA ASN A 59 10.70 5.91 1.88
C ASN A 59 11.79 6.78 1.27
N ARG A 60 11.45 7.94 0.70
CA ARG A 60 12.44 8.87 0.14
C ARG A 60 13.37 9.41 1.23
N MET A 61 12.83 9.79 2.38
CA MET A 61 13.62 10.27 3.51
C MET A 61 14.51 9.17 4.11
N ALA A 62 13.97 7.98 4.32
CA ALA A 62 14.71 6.84 4.85
C ALA A 62 15.90 6.47 3.94
N ASN A 63 15.68 6.42 2.63
CA ASN A 63 16.73 6.14 1.65
C ASN A 63 17.80 7.24 1.63
N LEU A 64 17.40 8.51 1.62
CA LEU A 64 18.33 9.64 1.62
C LEU A 64 19.29 9.61 2.82
N MET A 65 18.79 9.25 4.00
CA MET A 65 19.56 9.22 5.24
C MET A 65 20.26 7.88 5.51
N ASN A 66 20.13 6.90 4.61
CA ASN A 66 20.57 5.52 4.84
C ASN A 66 20.07 4.96 6.19
N SER A 67 18.81 5.24 6.50
CA SER A 67 18.18 4.85 7.77
C SER A 67 18.09 3.33 7.86
N ARG A 68 18.51 2.77 9.00
CA ARG A 68 18.42 1.33 9.27
C ARG A 68 17.26 1.04 10.22
N PRO A 69 16.46 -0.01 9.95
CA PRO A 69 15.46 -0.46 10.91
C PRO A 69 16.15 -1.04 12.14
N ASN A 70 15.50 -0.92 13.30
CA ASN A 70 15.95 -1.50 14.55
C ASN A 70 15.99 -3.04 14.48
N ASP A 71 16.88 -3.66 15.27
CA ASP A 71 17.13 -5.10 15.26
C ASP A 71 15.91 -5.93 15.69
N GLU A 72 15.04 -5.38 16.55
CA GLU A 72 13.82 -6.06 17.02
C GLU A 72 12.85 -6.38 15.88
N PHE A 73 12.82 -5.53 14.83
CA PHE A 73 11.89 -5.72 13.71
C PHE A 73 12.19 -6.95 12.85
N TYR A 74 13.43 -7.48 12.87
CA TYR A 74 13.79 -8.62 12.02
C TYR A 74 13.12 -9.92 12.48
N LEU A 75 12.89 -10.09 13.78
CA LEU A 75 12.26 -11.28 14.36
C LEU A 75 10.76 -11.09 14.63
N LEU A 76 10.31 -9.84 14.82
CA LEU A 76 8.93 -9.52 15.16
C LEU A 76 7.93 -10.14 14.17
N GLY A 77 6.94 -10.89 14.69
CA GLY A 77 5.86 -11.48 13.89
C GLY A 77 6.19 -12.79 13.15
N ARG A 78 7.43 -13.30 13.23
CA ARG A 78 7.81 -14.60 12.62
C ARG A 78 7.40 -15.81 13.45
N VAL A 79 7.26 -15.64 14.76
CA VAL A 79 6.80 -16.68 15.69
C VAL A 79 5.34 -16.37 16.05
N PRO A 80 4.40 -17.31 15.86
CA PRO A 80 3.01 -17.13 16.29
C PRO A 80 2.97 -16.79 17.78
N LYS A 81 2.09 -15.84 18.15
CA LYS A 81 1.82 -15.58 19.57
C LYS A 81 1.16 -16.84 20.17
N ALA A 82 1.64 -17.26 21.33
CA ALA A 82 1.01 -18.32 22.14
C ALA A 82 -0.35 -17.88 22.66
#